data_AF-A0A0U2X458-F1
#
_entry.id   AF-A0A0U2X458-F1
#
_cell.length_a   1.000
_cell.length_b   1.000
_cell.length_c   1.000
_cell.angle_alpha   90.00
_cell.angle_beta   90.00
_cell.angle_gamma   90.00
#
_symmetry.space_group_name_H-M   'P 1'
#
loop_
_entity.id
_entity.type
_entity.pdbx_description
1 polymer ?
#
loop_
_entity_poly.entity_id
_entity_poly.type
_entity_poly.pdbx_seq_one_letter_code
_entity_poly.pdbx_strand_id
1 'polypeptide(L)'
;MRSVVSNWQTRLNALGPGILMATAAIGGSHLVASTQAGAIFGWQLFWLILVVNVLKYPFFRFGMEYTLATKNSLVEGYKSKGPFYFYSFIILNVVAAIVNTAGVLLLTASLLHYALPITIEITLLCWILLGVCLTILLLGHFKALDNVAKGIMGLLTLATLIALAIAFSNGPMAPADYVGPSPYELAMLSFMVALMGWMPAPIEISALSSLWLKEKQAQQTISKREGLFDFNVGYWLTAGLALVFFSLGVLVQYGQSSNIELGGVAFAKQLIDMYALTIGEWARPLVSAIAFLCMFGTTLTVLDGYARTLNESHKLLGFKQSKHSLNTWLILQALAGMAVILFFESALGPMLTFAMTLSFVTTPIFAWLNFSLVRSEPSIKHGVLLKSLSWVGLLYLVGFSVAFVVWIMM
;
A
#
# COMPACT_ATOMS: atom_id res chain seq x y z
N MET A 1 -28.78 -28.08 -9.78
CA MET A 1 -27.92 -26.96 -9.35
C MET A 1 -28.64 -26.21 -8.23
N ARG A 2 -28.28 -26.43 -6.96
CA ARG A 2 -28.86 -25.67 -5.84
C ARG A 2 -28.09 -24.36 -5.71
N SER A 3 -28.78 -23.23 -5.85
CA SER A 3 -28.24 -21.91 -5.53
C SER A 3 -27.91 -21.86 -4.04
N VAL A 4 -26.62 -21.92 -3.70
CA VAL A 4 -26.18 -21.63 -2.34
C VAL A 4 -26.38 -20.14 -2.12
N VAL A 5 -27.47 -19.79 -1.45
CA VAL A 5 -27.69 -18.45 -0.92
C VAL A 5 -26.54 -18.18 0.05
N SER A 6 -25.67 -17.22 -0.27
CA SER A 6 -24.54 -16.88 0.60
C SER A 6 -25.07 -16.24 1.88
N ASN A 7 -25.00 -16.93 3.01
CA ASN A 7 -25.33 -16.35 4.30
C ASN A 7 -24.28 -15.30 4.70
N TRP A 8 -24.70 -14.27 5.44
CA TRP A 8 -23.81 -13.21 5.93
C TRP A 8 -22.63 -13.74 6.76
N GLN A 9 -22.82 -14.83 7.53
CA GLN A 9 -21.75 -15.52 8.25
C GLN A 9 -20.71 -16.15 7.33
N THR A 10 -21.12 -16.71 6.19
CA THR A 10 -20.18 -17.24 5.19
C THR A 10 -19.33 -16.13 4.56
N ARG A 11 -19.92 -14.94 4.35
CA ARG A 11 -19.19 -13.77 3.83
C ARG A 11 -18.19 -13.22 4.85
N LEU A 12 -18.54 -13.18 6.14
CA LEU A 12 -17.62 -12.72 7.19
C LEU A 12 -16.46 -13.71 7.41
N ASN A 13 -16.72 -15.02 7.34
CA ASN A 13 -15.66 -16.05 7.43
C ASN A 13 -14.74 -16.05 6.18
N ALA A 14 -15.27 -15.62 5.03
CA ALA A 14 -14.49 -15.47 3.81
C ALA A 14 -13.52 -14.28 3.84
N LEU A 15 -13.71 -13.30 4.73
CA LEU A 15 -12.81 -12.15 4.86
C LEU A 15 -11.42 -12.60 5.34
N GLY A 16 -10.37 -12.11 4.71
CA GLY A 16 -8.99 -12.43 5.14
C GLY A 16 -7.95 -11.81 4.23
N PRO A 17 -7.56 -12.45 3.11
CA PRO A 17 -6.54 -11.93 2.19
C PRO A 17 -6.86 -10.54 1.63
N GLY A 18 -8.12 -10.23 1.34
CA GLY A 18 -8.55 -8.91 0.88
C GLY A 18 -8.41 -7.83 1.96
N ILE A 19 -8.74 -8.15 3.22
CA ILE A 19 -8.54 -7.26 4.36
C ILE A 19 -7.05 -7.11 4.70
N LEU A 20 -6.25 -8.19 4.60
CA LEU A 20 -4.79 -8.14 4.75
C LEU A 20 -4.13 -7.29 3.68
N MET A 21 -4.62 -7.37 2.44
CA MET A 21 -4.20 -6.45 1.39
C MET A 21 -4.57 -5.01 1.74
N ALA A 22 -5.76 -4.78 2.31
CA ALA A 22 -6.14 -3.46 2.78
C ALA A 22 -5.25 -2.96 3.93
N THR A 23 -4.80 -3.81 4.85
CA THR A 23 -3.84 -3.44 5.93
C THR A 23 -2.44 -3.16 5.39
N ALA A 24 -2.02 -3.87 4.34
CA ALA A 24 -0.78 -3.58 3.62
C ALA A 24 -0.84 -2.28 2.82
N ALA A 25 -2.03 -1.91 2.32
CA ALA A 25 -2.24 -0.74 1.47
C ALA A 25 -2.53 0.54 2.26
N ILE A 26 -3.33 0.47 3.33
CA ILE A 26 -3.70 1.62 4.16
C ILE A 26 -2.50 1.99 5.04
N GLY A 27 -1.75 2.97 4.56
CA GLY A 27 -0.54 3.48 5.21
C GLY A 27 -0.04 4.71 4.49
N GLY A 28 1.15 4.64 3.89
CA GLY A 28 1.77 5.77 3.19
C GLY A 28 0.94 6.37 2.06
N SER A 29 0.24 5.56 1.24
CA SER A 29 -0.59 6.08 0.15
C SER A 29 -1.77 6.92 0.62
N HIS A 30 -2.36 6.58 1.76
CA HIS A 30 -3.51 7.26 2.35
C HIS A 30 -3.07 8.41 3.23
N LEU A 31 -2.29 8.10 4.27
CA LEU A 31 -1.86 9.06 5.27
C LEU A 31 -1.02 10.15 4.62
N VAL A 32 -0.06 9.78 3.78
CA VAL A 32 0.89 10.72 3.15
C VAL A 32 0.36 11.21 1.81
N ALA A 33 0.39 10.35 0.78
CA ALA A 33 0.26 10.81 -0.60
C ALA A 33 -1.12 11.41 -0.91
N SER A 34 -2.21 10.76 -0.47
CA SER A 34 -3.58 11.28 -0.70
C SER A 34 -3.81 12.59 0.03
N THR A 35 -3.42 12.65 1.32
CA THR A 35 -3.55 13.84 2.15
C THR A 35 -2.75 15.01 1.56
N GLN A 36 -1.50 14.78 1.17
CA GLN A 36 -0.65 15.78 0.53
C GLN A 36 -1.24 16.26 -0.79
N ALA A 37 -1.77 15.36 -1.62
CA ALA A 37 -2.38 15.75 -2.89
C ALA A 37 -3.56 16.71 -2.68
N GLY A 38 -4.42 16.45 -1.69
CA GLY A 38 -5.49 17.36 -1.31
C GLY A 38 -4.99 18.67 -0.69
N ALA A 39 -3.97 18.58 0.19
CA ALA A 39 -3.40 19.73 0.88
C ALA A 39 -2.65 20.69 -0.04
N ILE A 40 -2.02 20.19 -1.11
CA ILE A 40 -1.24 21.01 -2.05
C ILE A 40 -2.13 21.53 -3.19
N PHE A 41 -2.99 20.68 -3.76
CA PHE A 41 -3.70 20.99 -5.01
C PHE A 41 -5.21 21.20 -4.84
N GLY A 42 -5.74 21.12 -3.63
CA GLY A 42 -7.17 21.20 -3.38
C GLY A 42 -7.91 20.08 -4.10
N TRP A 43 -9.08 20.36 -4.68
CA TRP A 43 -9.90 19.35 -5.36
C TRP A 43 -9.37 18.91 -6.74
N GLN A 44 -8.30 19.54 -7.27
CA GLN A 44 -7.83 19.36 -8.65
C GLN A 44 -7.42 17.91 -8.97
N LEU A 45 -6.88 17.18 -7.98
CA LEU A 45 -6.44 15.79 -8.14
C LEU A 45 -7.42 14.74 -7.61
N PHE A 46 -8.62 15.14 -7.16
CA PHE A 46 -9.60 14.20 -6.59
C PHE A 46 -10.00 13.10 -7.59
N TRP A 47 -10.23 13.49 -8.85
CA TRP A 47 -10.56 12.57 -9.94
C TRP A 47 -9.41 11.60 -10.26
N LEU A 48 -8.15 12.04 -10.07
CA LEU A 48 -6.98 11.21 -10.36
C LEU A 48 -6.93 10.01 -9.41
N ILE A 49 -7.25 10.21 -8.12
CA ILE A 49 -7.34 9.10 -7.15
C ILE A 49 -8.34 8.04 -7.63
N LEU A 50 -9.52 8.45 -8.10
CA LEU A 50 -10.52 7.53 -8.65
C LEU A 50 -10.01 6.79 -9.88
N VAL A 51 -9.49 7.52 -10.87
CA VAL A 51 -9.04 6.96 -12.15
C VAL A 51 -7.89 5.98 -11.94
N VAL A 52 -6.91 6.30 -11.11
CA VAL A 52 -5.75 5.44 -10.84
C VAL A 52 -6.18 4.12 -10.21
N ASN A 53 -7.10 4.16 -9.25
CA ASN A 53 -7.66 2.97 -8.61
C ASN A 53 -8.46 2.11 -9.62
N VAL A 54 -9.29 2.75 -10.46
CA VAL A 54 -10.06 2.04 -11.49
C VAL A 54 -9.14 1.39 -12.54
N LEU A 55 -8.11 2.11 -13.00
CA LEU A 55 -7.17 1.61 -14.01
C LEU A 55 -6.25 0.51 -13.47
N LYS A 56 -5.88 0.55 -12.18
CA LYS A 56 -5.04 -0.49 -11.54
C LYS A 56 -5.84 -1.72 -11.07
N TYR A 57 -7.14 -1.58 -10.84
CA TYR A 57 -8.01 -2.66 -10.32
C TYR A 57 -7.85 -4.01 -11.03
N PRO A 58 -7.84 -4.11 -12.38
CA PRO A 58 -7.72 -5.40 -13.05
C PRO A 58 -6.47 -6.18 -12.64
N PHE A 59 -5.34 -5.49 -12.51
CA PHE A 59 -4.05 -6.13 -12.25
C PHE A 59 -3.97 -6.74 -10.85
N PHE A 60 -4.61 -6.12 -9.85
CA PHE A 60 -4.74 -6.71 -8.52
C PHE A 60 -5.72 -7.90 -8.53
N ARG A 61 -6.86 -7.74 -9.21
CA ARG A 61 -7.87 -8.79 -9.34
C ARG A 61 -7.30 -10.05 -10.02
N PHE A 62 -6.43 -9.88 -11.00
CA PHE A 62 -5.76 -10.98 -11.70
C PHE A 62 -4.97 -11.90 -10.76
N GLY A 63 -4.30 -11.36 -9.75
CA GLY A 63 -3.63 -12.17 -8.74
C GLY A 63 -4.59 -13.09 -7.98
N MET A 64 -5.73 -12.55 -7.58
CA MET A 64 -6.75 -13.32 -6.86
C MET A 64 -7.44 -14.35 -7.77
N GLU A 65 -7.79 -13.96 -9.00
CA GLU A 65 -8.43 -14.87 -9.97
C GLU A 65 -7.53 -16.06 -10.32
N TYR A 66 -6.22 -15.81 -10.53
CA TYR A 66 -5.26 -16.85 -10.84
C TYR A 66 -5.19 -17.90 -9.72
N THR A 67 -5.00 -17.46 -8.48
CA THR A 67 -4.91 -18.37 -7.33
C THR A 67 -6.22 -19.08 -7.04
N LEU A 68 -7.37 -18.39 -7.18
CA LEU A 68 -8.68 -19.02 -7.01
C LEU A 68 -8.92 -20.15 -8.02
N ALA A 69 -8.45 -19.99 -9.26
CA ALA A 69 -8.65 -20.96 -10.33
C ALA A 69 -7.64 -22.12 -10.27
N THR A 70 -6.36 -21.83 -10.05
CA THR A 70 -5.27 -22.80 -10.21
C THR A 70 -4.77 -23.39 -8.89
N LYS A 71 -5.14 -22.80 -7.74
CA LYS A 71 -4.55 -23.09 -6.42
C LYS A 71 -3.05 -22.80 -6.30
N ASN A 72 -2.46 -22.19 -7.32
CA ASN A 72 -1.08 -21.74 -7.33
C ASN A 72 -0.99 -20.25 -7.02
N SER A 73 0.09 -19.84 -6.39
CA SER A 73 0.43 -18.43 -6.20
C SER A 73 0.84 -17.79 -7.52
N LEU A 74 0.84 -16.46 -7.59
CA LEU A 74 1.37 -15.74 -8.75
C LEU A 74 2.85 -16.10 -9.02
N VAL A 75 3.65 -16.28 -7.97
CA VAL A 75 5.07 -16.62 -8.08
C VAL A 75 5.27 -17.96 -8.79
N GLU A 76 4.47 -18.97 -8.44
CA GLU A 76 4.46 -20.27 -9.13
C GLU A 76 3.95 -20.14 -10.57
N GLY A 77 2.95 -19.28 -10.78
CA GLY A 77 2.44 -18.97 -12.12
C GLY A 77 3.49 -18.33 -13.03
N TYR A 78 4.29 -17.40 -12.52
CA TYR A 78 5.39 -16.81 -13.29
C TYR A 78 6.44 -17.84 -13.66
N LYS A 79 6.78 -18.75 -12.73
CA LYS A 79 7.69 -19.87 -13.02
C LYS A 79 7.13 -20.79 -14.10
N SER A 80 5.86 -21.19 -14.01
CA SER A 80 5.25 -22.09 -14.99
C SER A 80 5.11 -21.46 -16.38
N LYS A 81 4.96 -20.13 -16.45
CA LYS A 81 4.88 -19.38 -17.69
C LYS A 81 6.21 -19.25 -18.43
N GLY A 82 7.33 -19.15 -17.69
CA GLY A 82 8.66 -19.21 -18.28
C GLY A 82 9.73 -18.39 -17.52
N PRO A 83 11.01 -18.63 -17.83
CA PRO A 83 12.14 -18.05 -17.08
C PRO A 83 12.14 -16.52 -17.10
N PHE A 84 11.82 -15.89 -18.24
CA PHE A 84 11.75 -14.43 -18.34
C PHE A 84 10.80 -13.82 -17.30
N TYR A 85 9.56 -14.32 -17.22
CA TYR A 85 8.55 -13.84 -16.28
C TYR A 85 8.99 -14.02 -14.82
N PHE A 86 9.57 -15.18 -14.53
CA PHE A 86 10.01 -15.52 -13.18
C PHE A 86 11.21 -14.68 -12.72
N TYR A 87 12.27 -14.55 -13.53
CA TYR A 87 13.44 -13.77 -13.16
C TYR A 87 13.14 -12.26 -13.12
N SER A 88 12.31 -11.75 -14.03
CA SER A 88 11.84 -10.35 -13.96
C SER A 88 11.08 -10.09 -12.66
N PHE A 89 10.19 -11.00 -12.24
CA PHE A 89 9.51 -10.88 -10.95
C PHE A 89 10.52 -10.87 -9.79
N ILE A 90 11.46 -11.82 -9.74
CA ILE A 90 12.42 -11.93 -8.64
C ILE A 90 13.23 -10.65 -8.47
N ILE A 91 13.85 -10.15 -9.55
CA ILE A 91 14.72 -8.98 -9.50
C ILE A 91 13.95 -7.76 -8.99
N LEU A 92 12.77 -7.51 -9.57
CA LEU A 92 11.94 -6.38 -9.18
C LEU A 92 11.38 -6.53 -7.77
N ASN A 93 11.01 -7.75 -7.37
CA ASN A 93 10.47 -8.02 -6.04
C ASN A 93 11.53 -7.84 -4.94
N VAL A 94 12.80 -8.18 -5.20
CA VAL A 94 13.91 -7.87 -4.27
C VAL A 94 14.03 -6.36 -4.08
N VAL A 95 14.06 -5.60 -5.17
CA VAL A 95 14.16 -4.13 -5.12
C VAL A 95 12.95 -3.53 -4.39
N ALA A 96 11.73 -3.94 -4.75
CA ALA A 96 10.50 -3.49 -4.12
C ALA A 96 10.46 -3.84 -2.63
N ALA A 97 10.87 -5.05 -2.23
CA ALA A 97 10.93 -5.47 -0.84
C ALA A 97 11.81 -4.55 0.00
N ILE A 98 13.01 -4.25 -0.49
CA ILE A 98 13.98 -3.41 0.22
C ILE A 98 13.47 -1.98 0.35
N VAL A 99 13.08 -1.37 -0.77
CA VAL A 99 12.73 0.05 -0.84
C VAL A 99 11.39 0.35 -0.15
N ASN A 100 10.38 -0.50 -0.34
CA ASN A 100 9.09 -0.31 0.33
C ASN A 100 9.21 -0.55 1.84
N THR A 101 10.02 -1.52 2.28
CA THR A 101 10.28 -1.73 3.73
C THR A 101 10.90 -0.49 4.35
N ALA A 102 11.90 0.09 3.71
CA ALA A 102 12.54 1.32 4.18
C ALA A 102 11.52 2.47 4.29
N GLY A 103 10.69 2.68 3.27
CA GLY A 103 9.71 3.77 3.24
C GLY A 103 8.63 3.65 4.33
N VAL A 104 8.05 2.45 4.50
CA VAL A 104 7.01 2.26 5.53
C VAL A 104 7.59 2.28 6.96
N LEU A 105 8.80 1.75 7.16
CA LEU A 105 9.48 1.78 8.46
C LEU A 105 9.81 3.21 8.87
N LEU A 106 10.35 4.01 7.94
CA LEU A 106 10.66 5.41 8.18
C LEU A 106 9.42 6.24 8.54
N LEU A 107 8.32 6.04 7.82
CA LEU A 107 7.04 6.69 8.12
C LEU A 107 6.51 6.26 9.49
N THR A 108 6.62 4.98 9.83
CA THR A 108 6.23 4.45 11.15
C THR A 108 7.07 5.07 12.26
N ALA A 109 8.39 5.15 12.08
CA ALA A 109 9.30 5.78 13.04
C ALA A 109 9.01 7.27 13.20
N SER A 110 8.65 7.96 12.12
CA SER A 110 8.28 9.39 12.16
C SER A 110 7.01 9.64 12.97
N LEU A 111 5.99 8.80 12.81
CA LEU A 111 4.77 8.86 13.60
C LEU A 111 5.02 8.50 15.07
N LEU A 112 5.88 7.51 15.33
CA LEU A 112 6.26 7.16 16.70
C LEU A 112 7.04 8.29 17.37
N HIS A 113 7.99 8.89 16.67
CA HIS A 113 8.77 10.03 17.17
C HIS A 113 7.84 11.16 17.61
N TYR A 114 6.84 11.48 16.78
CA TYR A 114 5.84 12.49 17.12
C TYR A 114 4.94 12.08 18.30
N ALA A 115 4.56 10.80 18.38
CA ALA A 115 3.70 10.29 19.45
C ALA A 115 4.39 10.21 20.82
N LEU A 116 5.72 10.11 20.84
CA LEU A 116 6.48 10.00 22.08
C LEU A 116 6.70 11.38 22.71
N PRO A 117 6.58 11.50 24.05
CA PRO A 117 6.89 12.73 24.77
C PRO A 117 8.40 13.01 24.86
N ILE A 118 9.24 12.08 24.38
CA ILE A 118 10.71 12.14 24.43
C ILE A 118 11.29 12.17 23.02
N THR A 119 12.32 12.99 22.82
CA THR A 119 13.01 13.10 21.53
C THR A 119 14.03 11.98 21.39
N ILE A 120 13.67 10.92 20.67
CA ILE A 120 14.58 9.85 20.26
C ILE A 120 14.94 10.05 18.79
N GLU A 121 16.22 9.91 18.45
CA GLU A 121 16.70 10.00 17.07
C GLU A 121 15.97 8.96 16.18
N ILE A 122 15.59 9.37 14.96
CA ILE A 122 14.68 8.61 14.08
C ILE A 122 15.30 7.28 13.65
N THR A 123 16.60 7.25 13.38
CA THR A 123 17.35 6.05 13.00
C THR A 123 17.36 5.03 14.14
N LEU A 124 17.53 5.47 15.38
CA LEU A 124 17.39 4.61 16.57
C LEU A 124 15.96 4.07 16.71
N LEU A 125 14.93 4.90 16.47
CA LEU A 125 13.54 4.41 16.44
C LEU A 125 13.31 3.37 15.34
N CYS A 126 13.91 3.54 14.17
CA CYS A 126 13.85 2.54 13.10
C CYS A 126 14.47 1.21 13.54
N TRP A 127 15.63 1.22 14.20
CA TRP A 127 16.26 0.03 14.77
C TRP A 127 15.38 -0.66 15.81
N ILE A 128 14.82 0.10 16.75
CA ILE A 128 13.93 -0.42 17.80
C ILE A 128 12.69 -1.05 17.17
N LEU A 129 12.01 -0.34 16.26
CA LEU A 129 10.81 -0.81 15.58
C LEU A 129 11.07 -2.07 14.77
N LEU A 130 12.18 -2.11 14.03
CA LEU A 130 12.59 -3.27 13.26
C LEU A 130 12.88 -4.46 14.18
N GLY A 131 13.58 -4.25 15.30
CA GLY A 131 13.81 -5.26 16.32
C GLY A 131 12.50 -5.83 16.86
N VAL A 132 11.55 -4.97 17.25
CA VAL A 132 10.23 -5.39 17.73
C VAL A 132 9.47 -6.17 16.65
N CYS A 133 9.45 -5.67 15.40
CA CYS A 133 8.79 -6.37 14.28
C CYS A 133 9.39 -7.76 14.05
N LEU A 134 10.73 -7.85 14.01
CA LEU A 134 11.43 -9.13 13.86
C LEU A 134 11.11 -10.07 15.01
N THR A 135 11.15 -9.61 16.26
CA THR A 135 10.81 -10.45 17.42
C THR A 135 9.40 -11.03 17.29
N ILE A 136 8.40 -10.21 16.94
CA ILE A 136 7.02 -10.69 16.80
C ILE A 136 6.91 -11.71 15.66
N LEU A 137 7.50 -11.42 14.50
CA LEU A 137 7.41 -12.29 13.32
C LEU A 137 8.18 -13.61 13.53
N LEU A 138 9.33 -13.58 14.19
CA LEU A 138 10.13 -14.77 14.49
C LEU A 138 9.50 -15.66 15.56
N LEU A 139 8.77 -15.09 16.52
CA LEU A 139 8.01 -15.84 17.53
C LEU A 139 6.70 -16.43 16.97
N GLY A 140 6.28 -16.06 15.75
CA GLY A 140 5.10 -16.62 15.11
C GLY A 140 3.76 -16.10 15.63
N HIS A 141 3.75 -15.02 16.41
CA HIS A 141 2.54 -14.39 16.97
C HIS A 141 1.74 -13.55 15.94
N PHE A 142 1.97 -13.76 14.65
CA PHE A 142 1.39 -12.98 13.56
C PHE A 142 -0.16 -12.97 13.59
N LYS A 143 -0.82 -14.11 13.84
CA LYS A 143 -2.30 -14.17 13.86
C LYS A 143 -2.94 -13.31 14.95
N ALA A 144 -2.31 -13.21 16.13
CA ALA A 144 -2.82 -12.37 17.21
C ALA A 144 -2.68 -10.88 16.85
N LEU A 145 -1.54 -10.52 16.26
CA LEU A 145 -1.25 -9.14 15.88
C LEU A 145 -2.05 -8.67 14.65
N ASP A 146 -2.33 -9.57 13.72
CA ASP A 146 -3.20 -9.32 12.55
C ASP A 146 -4.62 -8.91 13.00
N ASN A 147 -5.19 -9.61 13.97
CA ASN A 147 -6.50 -9.24 14.51
C ASN A 147 -6.50 -7.87 15.20
N VAL A 148 -5.42 -7.54 15.91
CA VAL A 148 -5.24 -6.24 16.55
C VAL A 148 -5.08 -5.13 15.50
N ALA A 149 -4.28 -5.34 14.45
CA ALA A 149 -4.06 -4.39 13.36
C ALA A 149 -5.36 -4.07 12.61
N LYS A 150 -6.23 -5.06 12.36
CA LYS A 150 -7.56 -4.84 11.78
C LYS A 150 -8.45 -3.97 12.67
N GLY A 151 -8.42 -4.21 13.98
CA GLY A 151 -9.16 -3.39 14.96
C GLY A 151 -8.69 -1.94 14.96
N ILE A 152 -7.37 -1.71 14.98
CA ILE A 152 -6.76 -0.39 14.92
C ILE A 152 -7.11 0.34 13.62
N MET A 153 -7.04 -0.35 12.47
CA MET A 153 -7.43 0.25 11.20
C MET A 153 -8.91 0.65 11.19
N GLY A 154 -9.79 -0.20 11.73
CA GLY A 154 -11.21 0.13 11.86
C GLY A 154 -11.42 1.40 12.70
N LEU A 155 -10.67 1.52 13.80
CA LEU A 155 -10.69 2.71 14.66
C LEU A 155 -10.16 3.96 13.94
N LEU A 156 -9.05 3.84 13.20
CA LEU A 156 -8.52 4.95 12.38
C LEU A 156 -9.55 5.39 11.36
N THR A 157 -10.10 4.45 10.59
CA THR A 157 -11.11 4.71 9.56
C THR A 157 -12.31 5.46 10.16
N LEU A 158 -12.80 5.02 11.32
CA LEU A 158 -13.90 5.68 12.02
C LEU A 158 -13.52 7.11 12.46
N ALA A 159 -12.34 7.28 13.08
CA ALA A 159 -11.85 8.59 13.49
C ALA A 159 -11.68 9.55 12.30
N THR A 160 -11.16 9.07 11.17
CA THR A 160 -11.00 9.84 9.93
C THR A 160 -12.35 10.22 9.32
N LEU A 161 -13.35 9.32 9.33
CA LEU A 161 -14.69 9.64 8.85
C LEU A 161 -15.39 10.69 9.73
N ILE A 162 -15.23 10.61 11.06
CA ILE A 162 -15.72 11.62 11.99
C ILE A 162 -15.03 12.96 11.73
N ALA A 163 -13.70 12.96 11.62
CA ALA A 163 -12.93 14.17 11.30
C ALA A 163 -13.42 14.81 10.00
N LEU A 164 -13.66 14.00 8.96
CA LEU A 164 -14.13 14.49 7.67
C LEU A 164 -15.53 15.11 7.76
N ALA A 165 -16.45 14.47 8.49
CA ALA A 165 -17.80 15.00 8.70
C ALA A 165 -17.77 16.35 9.43
N ILE A 166 -16.91 16.50 10.43
CA ILE A 166 -16.72 17.76 11.14
C ILE A 166 -16.07 18.81 10.23
N ALA A 167 -15.03 18.42 9.46
CA ALA A 167 -14.35 19.32 8.53
C ALA A 167 -15.31 19.88 7.46
N PHE A 168 -16.20 19.05 6.90
CA PHE A 168 -17.24 19.54 5.98
C PHE A 168 -18.22 20.51 6.65
N SER A 169 -18.54 20.29 7.93
CA SER A 169 -19.44 21.15 8.70
C SER A 169 -18.81 22.52 9.01
N ASN A 170 -17.49 22.55 9.26
CA ASN A 170 -16.73 23.77 9.51
C ASN A 170 -16.46 24.58 8.21
N GLY A 171 -16.52 23.92 7.06
CA GLY A 171 -16.16 24.51 5.76
C GLY A 171 -14.64 24.44 5.48
N PRO A 172 -14.23 24.74 4.23
CA PRO A 172 -12.82 24.73 3.86
C PRO A 172 -12.06 25.83 4.60
N MET A 173 -10.85 25.52 5.08
CA MET A 173 -9.96 26.51 5.70
C MET A 173 -9.37 27.52 4.70
N ALA A 174 -9.27 27.14 3.41
CA ALA A 174 -8.80 28.03 2.36
C ALA A 174 -9.74 29.24 2.18
N PRO A 175 -9.20 30.47 2.09
CA PRO A 175 -9.97 31.64 1.65
C PRO A 175 -10.65 31.39 0.30
N ALA A 176 -11.82 32.00 0.07
CA ALA A 176 -12.60 31.77 -1.15
C ALA A 176 -11.88 32.24 -2.44
N ASP A 177 -10.95 33.18 -2.32
CA ASP A 177 -10.11 33.74 -3.37
C ASP A 177 -8.72 33.07 -3.46
N TYR A 178 -8.44 32.07 -2.62
CA TYR A 178 -7.16 31.37 -2.65
C TYR A 178 -7.01 30.56 -3.95
N VAL A 179 -5.93 30.84 -4.67
CA VAL A 179 -5.51 30.09 -5.85
C VAL A 179 -4.26 29.31 -5.51
N GLY A 180 -4.40 27.99 -5.34
CA GLY A 180 -3.26 27.10 -5.11
C GLY A 180 -2.51 26.73 -6.40
N PRO A 181 -1.39 26.01 -6.27
CA PRO A 181 -0.58 25.58 -7.41
C PRO A 181 -1.36 24.66 -8.36
N SER A 182 -0.97 24.65 -9.64
CA SER A 182 -1.54 23.73 -10.63
C SER A 182 -0.75 22.40 -10.65
N PRO A 183 -1.42 21.24 -10.56
CA PRO A 183 -0.74 19.95 -10.65
C PRO A 183 -0.37 19.57 -12.09
N TYR A 184 -0.81 20.34 -13.09
CA TYR A 184 -0.64 20.03 -14.51
C TYR A 184 0.64 20.64 -15.11
N GLU A 185 1.47 21.26 -14.28
CA GLU A 185 2.80 21.71 -14.65
C GLU A 185 3.75 20.52 -14.75
N LEU A 186 4.65 20.55 -15.73
CA LEU A 186 5.60 19.46 -15.97
C LEU A 186 6.50 19.20 -14.75
N ALA A 187 6.81 20.23 -13.96
CA ALA A 187 7.57 20.11 -12.71
C ALA A 187 6.88 19.22 -11.65
N MET A 188 5.54 19.10 -11.70
CA MET A 188 4.75 18.29 -10.77
C MET A 188 4.60 16.83 -11.22
N LEU A 189 5.19 16.44 -12.36
CA LEU A 189 5.13 15.07 -12.86
C LEU A 189 5.70 14.07 -11.85
N SER A 190 6.79 14.42 -11.15
CA SER A 190 7.38 13.58 -10.09
C SER A 190 6.41 13.32 -8.94
N PHE A 191 5.68 14.35 -8.50
CA PHE A 191 4.64 14.22 -7.48
C PHE A 191 3.50 13.33 -7.96
N MET A 192 3.00 13.53 -9.19
CA MET A 192 1.93 12.70 -9.75
C MET A 192 2.35 11.24 -9.82
N VAL A 193 3.56 10.97 -10.29
CA VAL A 193 4.12 9.61 -10.40
C VAL A 193 4.25 8.96 -9.02
N ALA A 194 4.78 9.68 -8.03
CA ALA A 194 4.86 9.19 -6.66
C ALA A 194 3.47 8.88 -6.07
N LEU A 195 2.51 9.81 -6.22
CA LEU A 195 1.12 9.62 -5.80
C LEU A 195 0.51 8.35 -6.42
N MET A 196 0.66 8.17 -7.72
CA MET A 196 0.09 7.03 -8.44
C MET A 196 0.80 5.70 -8.15
N GLY A 197 2.09 5.75 -7.77
CA GLY A 197 2.91 4.59 -7.45
C GLY A 197 2.33 3.76 -6.33
N TRP A 198 2.06 4.40 -5.20
CA TRP A 198 1.50 3.73 -4.04
C TRP A 198 -0.02 3.74 -3.99
N MET A 199 -0.74 4.37 -4.93
CA MET A 199 -2.22 4.39 -4.92
C MET A 199 -2.84 3.17 -5.63
N PRO A 200 -3.75 2.38 -5.00
CA PRO A 200 -3.97 2.28 -3.56
C PRO A 200 -2.83 1.51 -2.86
N ALA A 201 -2.09 0.72 -3.65
CA ALA A 201 -0.86 0.04 -3.31
C ALA A 201 0.01 -0.14 -4.57
N PRO A 202 1.30 -0.48 -4.42
CA PRO A 202 2.11 -1.04 -5.50
C PRO A 202 1.54 -2.38 -6.03
N ILE A 203 1.61 -2.64 -7.34
CA ILE A 203 0.93 -3.82 -7.95
C ILE A 203 1.55 -5.14 -7.48
N GLU A 204 2.82 -5.17 -7.10
CA GLU A 204 3.50 -6.34 -6.56
C GLU A 204 2.85 -6.89 -5.28
N ILE A 205 2.08 -6.08 -4.54
CA ILE A 205 1.26 -6.54 -3.40
C ILE A 205 0.22 -7.60 -3.82
N SER A 206 -0.14 -7.66 -5.11
CA SER A 206 -0.95 -8.77 -5.64
C SER A 206 -0.28 -10.13 -5.47
N ALA A 207 1.05 -10.22 -5.53
CA ALA A 207 1.79 -11.47 -5.31
C ALA A 207 1.73 -11.92 -3.84
N LEU A 208 1.84 -10.97 -2.90
CA LEU A 208 1.67 -11.21 -1.46
C LEU A 208 0.26 -11.75 -1.18
N SER A 209 -0.74 -11.06 -1.72
CA SER A 209 -2.16 -11.43 -1.59
C SER A 209 -2.45 -12.82 -2.17
N SER A 210 -1.79 -13.18 -3.28
CA SER A 210 -1.90 -14.51 -3.90
C SER A 210 -1.35 -15.62 -3.00
N LEU A 211 -0.25 -15.38 -2.27
CA LEU A 211 0.32 -16.35 -1.32
C LEU A 211 -0.58 -16.54 -0.12
N TRP A 212 -1.07 -15.46 0.49
CA TRP A 212 -2.00 -15.55 1.62
C TRP A 212 -3.30 -16.25 1.23
N LEU A 213 -3.81 -15.99 0.02
CA LEU A 213 -4.98 -16.69 -0.50
C LEU A 213 -4.70 -18.18 -0.67
N LYS A 214 -3.55 -18.56 -1.22
CA LYS A 214 -3.14 -19.96 -1.37
C LYS A 214 -3.05 -20.66 0.00
N GLU A 215 -2.40 -20.04 0.98
CA GLU A 215 -2.32 -20.56 2.35
C GLU A 215 -3.71 -20.75 2.96
N LYS A 216 -4.61 -19.78 2.76
CA LYS A 216 -6.01 -19.90 3.21
C LYS A 216 -6.71 -21.05 2.50
N GLN A 217 -6.53 -21.21 1.19
CA GLN A 217 -7.12 -22.30 0.41
C GLN A 217 -6.62 -23.70 0.80
N ALA A 218 -5.42 -23.80 1.40
CA ALA A 218 -4.91 -25.05 1.94
C ALA A 218 -5.63 -25.50 3.23
N GLN A 219 -6.25 -24.56 3.95
CA GLN A 219 -6.96 -24.84 5.22
C GLN A 219 -8.48 -24.88 5.05
N GLN A 220 -9.01 -24.19 4.03
CA GLN A 220 -10.45 -24.09 3.79
C GLN A 220 -10.76 -24.01 2.30
N THR A 221 -11.90 -24.57 1.89
CA THR A 221 -12.38 -24.44 0.52
C THR A 221 -13.04 -23.08 0.33
N ILE A 222 -12.43 -22.23 -0.49
CA ILE A 222 -12.94 -20.90 -0.83
C ILE A 222 -13.46 -20.93 -2.26
N SER A 223 -14.72 -20.55 -2.46
CA SER A 223 -15.28 -20.40 -3.80
C SER A 223 -14.72 -19.15 -4.50
N LYS A 224 -14.70 -19.15 -5.84
CA LYS A 224 -14.27 -17.99 -6.61
C LYS A 224 -15.06 -16.72 -6.27
N ARG A 225 -16.37 -16.86 -6.01
CA ARG A 225 -17.25 -15.73 -5.67
C ARG A 225 -16.88 -15.11 -4.32
N GLU A 226 -16.62 -15.94 -3.31
CA GLU A 226 -16.23 -15.48 -1.97
C GLU A 226 -14.88 -14.80 -1.98
N GLY A 227 -13.87 -15.41 -2.62
CA GLY A 227 -12.53 -14.82 -2.69
C GLY A 227 -12.50 -13.50 -3.45
N LEU A 228 -13.26 -13.37 -4.55
CA LEU A 228 -13.37 -12.09 -5.26
C LEU A 228 -14.19 -11.05 -4.49
N PHE A 229 -15.18 -11.46 -3.71
CA PHE A 229 -15.91 -10.55 -2.85
C PHE A 229 -15.01 -9.96 -1.76
N ASP A 230 -14.26 -10.80 -1.03
CA ASP A 230 -13.28 -10.37 -0.02
C ASP A 230 -12.25 -9.40 -0.61
N PHE A 231 -11.66 -9.75 -1.76
CA PHE A 231 -10.74 -8.87 -2.49
C PHE A 231 -11.38 -7.52 -2.86
N ASN A 232 -12.57 -7.52 -3.45
CA ASN A 232 -13.23 -6.30 -3.89
C ASN A 232 -13.58 -5.38 -2.72
N VAL A 233 -14.04 -5.95 -1.61
CA VAL A 233 -14.32 -5.18 -0.39
C VAL A 233 -13.05 -4.51 0.10
N GLY A 234 -11.95 -5.27 0.23
CA GLY A 234 -10.66 -4.71 0.64
C GLY A 234 -10.15 -3.61 -0.30
N TYR A 235 -10.17 -3.87 -1.61
CA TYR A 235 -9.67 -2.94 -2.63
C TYR A 235 -10.47 -1.62 -2.68
N TRP A 236 -11.80 -1.70 -2.67
CA TRP A 236 -12.62 -0.48 -2.77
C TRP A 236 -12.72 0.26 -1.43
N LEU A 237 -12.58 -0.44 -0.30
CA LEU A 237 -12.41 0.20 1.00
C LEU A 237 -11.15 1.07 1.02
N THR A 238 -10.01 0.56 0.52
CA THR A 238 -8.79 1.35 0.45
C THR A 238 -8.93 2.53 -0.51
N ALA A 239 -9.51 2.34 -1.69
CA ALA A 239 -9.76 3.43 -2.63
C ALA A 239 -10.66 4.52 -2.02
N GLY A 240 -11.73 4.12 -1.32
CA GLY A 240 -12.63 5.06 -0.63
C GLY A 240 -11.93 5.83 0.48
N LEU A 241 -11.13 5.15 1.31
CA LEU A 241 -10.37 5.80 2.38
C LEU A 241 -9.34 6.80 1.83
N ALA A 242 -8.78 6.56 0.64
CA ALA A 242 -7.85 7.50 0.01
C ALA A 242 -8.54 8.84 -0.30
N LEU A 243 -9.79 8.79 -0.77
CA LEU A 243 -10.60 10.00 -0.99
C LEU A 243 -10.95 10.72 0.31
N VAL A 244 -11.15 9.99 1.41
CA VAL A 244 -11.40 10.58 2.73
C VAL A 244 -10.16 11.37 3.18
N PHE A 245 -8.97 10.78 3.13
CA PHE A 245 -7.72 11.46 3.46
C PHE A 245 -7.41 12.63 2.54
N PHE A 246 -7.65 12.46 1.24
CA PHE A 246 -7.55 13.54 0.26
C PHE A 246 -8.46 14.71 0.65
N SER A 247 -9.74 14.44 0.92
CA SER A 247 -10.73 15.46 1.27
C SER A 247 -10.37 16.19 2.56
N LEU A 248 -9.86 15.46 3.56
CA LEU A 248 -9.30 16.08 4.77
C LEU A 248 -8.14 17.01 4.43
N GLY A 249 -7.23 16.59 3.55
CA GLY A 249 -6.13 17.43 3.06
C GLY A 249 -6.63 18.75 2.49
N VAL A 250 -7.66 18.67 1.63
CA VAL A 250 -8.29 19.86 1.04
C VAL A 250 -8.96 20.74 2.09
N LEU A 251 -9.78 20.16 2.97
CA LEU A 251 -10.60 20.95 3.89
C LEU A 251 -9.77 21.61 5.00
N VAL A 252 -8.71 20.94 5.44
CA VAL A 252 -7.98 21.34 6.65
C VAL A 252 -6.64 21.99 6.32
N GLN A 253 -5.90 21.55 5.29
CA GLN A 253 -4.53 22.05 5.06
C GLN A 253 -4.41 22.95 3.82
N TYR A 254 -5.24 22.77 2.79
CA TYR A 254 -5.16 23.61 1.59
C TYR A 254 -5.41 25.08 1.93
N GLY A 255 -4.59 25.97 1.37
CA GLY A 255 -4.67 27.41 1.63
C GLY A 255 -4.07 27.88 2.96
N GLN A 256 -3.48 26.97 3.76
CA GLN A 256 -2.68 27.38 4.93
C GLN A 256 -1.35 28.01 4.52
N SER A 257 -0.80 28.86 5.40
CA SER A 257 0.51 29.52 5.21
C SER A 257 1.71 28.60 5.45
N SER A 258 1.50 27.43 6.06
CA SER A 258 2.54 26.44 6.30
C SER A 258 2.82 25.63 5.03
N ASN A 259 4.09 25.37 4.74
CA ASN A 259 4.48 24.51 3.63
C ASN A 259 4.04 23.06 3.92
N ILE A 260 3.55 22.34 2.91
CA ILE A 260 3.21 20.92 3.05
C ILE A 260 4.49 20.08 3.08
N GLU A 261 4.65 19.33 4.17
CA GLU A 261 5.84 18.52 4.41
C GLU A 261 5.76 17.21 3.65
N LEU A 262 6.81 16.89 2.89
CA LEU A 262 6.83 15.74 1.98
C LEU A 262 7.10 14.41 2.70
N GLY A 263 7.56 14.43 3.95
CA GLY A 263 7.78 13.24 4.76
C GLY A 263 8.40 13.54 6.12
N GLY A 264 8.78 12.48 6.85
CA GLY A 264 9.44 12.60 8.15
C GLY A 264 8.52 13.05 9.30
N VAL A 265 9.13 13.55 10.37
CA VAL A 265 8.45 13.98 11.60
C VAL A 265 7.56 15.20 11.37
N ALA A 266 7.97 16.11 10.49
CA ALA A 266 7.21 17.32 10.19
C ALA A 266 5.86 16.96 9.50
N PHE A 267 5.89 16.01 8.57
CA PHE A 267 4.68 15.43 8.00
C PHE A 267 3.80 14.74 9.07
N ALA A 268 4.41 13.94 9.98
CA ALA A 268 3.67 13.29 11.06
C ALA A 268 2.91 14.31 11.91
N LYS A 269 3.56 15.42 12.28
CA LYS A 269 2.91 16.53 12.99
C LYS A 269 1.74 17.10 12.21
N GLN A 270 1.93 17.42 10.93
CA GLN A 270 0.86 17.98 10.08
C GLN A 270 -0.34 17.05 9.97
N LEU A 271 -0.11 15.75 9.81
CA LEU A 271 -1.17 14.76 9.78
C LEU A 271 -1.99 14.79 11.08
N ILE A 272 -1.35 14.81 12.25
CA ILE A 272 -2.07 14.84 13.53
C ILE A 272 -2.75 16.19 13.77
N ASP A 273 -2.12 17.29 13.35
CA ASP A 273 -2.70 18.64 13.42
C ASP A 273 -4.05 18.71 12.71
N MET A 274 -4.24 17.99 11.59
CA MET A 274 -5.53 17.97 10.90
C MET A 274 -6.68 17.47 11.79
N TYR A 275 -6.42 16.44 12.59
CA TYR A 275 -7.42 15.88 13.49
C TYR A 275 -7.60 16.76 14.72
N ALA A 276 -6.51 17.31 15.25
CA ALA A 276 -6.58 18.20 16.41
C ALA A 276 -7.35 19.51 16.07
N LEU A 277 -7.14 20.07 14.88
CA LEU A 277 -7.85 21.26 14.40
C LEU A 277 -9.33 21.01 14.11
N THR A 278 -9.70 19.78 13.74
CA THR A 278 -11.11 19.44 13.40
C THR A 278 -11.89 18.92 14.60
N ILE A 279 -11.34 17.97 15.35
CA ILE A 279 -12.00 17.31 16.49
C ILE A 279 -11.73 18.04 17.81
N GLY A 280 -10.57 18.70 17.92
CA GLY A 280 -10.07 19.34 19.13
C GLY A 280 -8.77 18.72 19.64
N GLU A 281 -8.01 19.51 20.40
CA GLU A 281 -6.68 19.12 20.93
C GLU A 281 -6.69 17.85 21.79
N TRP A 282 -7.80 17.54 22.46
CA TRP A 282 -7.96 16.30 23.24
C TRP A 282 -7.79 15.04 22.38
N ALA A 283 -8.07 15.11 21.08
CA ALA A 283 -7.94 13.99 20.16
C ALA A 283 -6.49 13.73 19.72
N ARG A 284 -5.59 14.71 19.88
CA ARG A 284 -4.18 14.63 19.44
C ARG A 284 -3.47 13.35 19.92
N PRO A 285 -3.39 13.03 21.23
CA PRO A 285 -2.71 11.82 21.70
C PRO A 285 -3.38 10.54 21.18
N LEU A 286 -4.72 10.51 21.08
CA LEU A 286 -5.46 9.37 20.59
C LEU A 286 -5.16 9.10 19.11
N VAL A 287 -5.26 10.10 18.26
CA VAL A 287 -5.01 9.98 16.82
C VAL A 287 -3.54 9.69 16.56
N SER A 288 -2.62 10.29 17.31
CA SER A 288 -1.19 10.00 17.21
C SER A 288 -0.90 8.52 17.48
N ALA A 289 -1.48 7.94 18.53
CA ALA A 289 -1.35 6.52 18.84
C ALA A 289 -1.96 5.63 17.74
N ILE A 290 -3.16 5.97 17.27
CA ILE A 290 -3.85 5.20 16.22
C ILE A 290 -3.08 5.23 14.89
N ALA A 291 -2.60 6.40 14.47
CA ALA A 291 -1.84 6.57 13.23
C ALA A 291 -0.53 5.78 13.28
N PHE A 292 0.21 5.86 14.39
CA PHE A 292 1.39 5.04 14.63
C PHE A 292 1.07 3.54 14.55
N LEU A 293 0.07 3.09 15.30
CA LEU A 293 -0.29 1.67 15.36
C LEU A 293 -0.77 1.13 14.00
N CYS A 294 -1.45 1.95 13.19
CA CYS A 294 -1.83 1.60 11.82
C CYS A 294 -0.59 1.38 10.94
N MET A 295 0.35 2.34 10.95
CA MET A 295 1.59 2.23 10.17
C MET A 295 2.51 1.12 10.66
N PHE A 296 2.51 0.83 11.96
CA PHE A 296 3.19 -0.33 12.53
C PHE A 296 2.62 -1.64 11.96
N GLY A 297 1.28 -1.76 11.87
CA GLY A 297 0.62 -2.88 11.21
C GLY A 297 0.99 -3.02 9.74
N THR A 298 1.08 -1.92 9.00
CA THR A 298 1.56 -1.91 7.61
C THR A 298 3.01 -2.41 7.52
N THR A 299 3.89 -1.92 8.39
CA THR A 299 5.32 -2.32 8.43
C THR A 299 5.48 -3.82 8.67
N LEU A 300 4.74 -4.38 9.62
CA LEU A 300 4.73 -5.83 9.88
C LEU A 300 4.23 -6.62 8.68
N THR A 301 3.15 -6.16 8.04
CA THR A 301 2.55 -6.83 6.89
C THR A 301 3.48 -6.82 5.68
N VAL A 302 4.19 -5.71 5.46
CA VAL A 302 5.20 -5.53 4.40
C VAL A 302 6.42 -6.42 4.67
N LEU A 303 6.93 -6.44 5.91
CA LEU A 303 8.04 -7.32 6.29
C LEU A 303 7.70 -8.80 6.07
N ASP A 304 6.56 -9.27 6.58
CA ASP A 304 6.12 -10.67 6.41
C ASP A 304 5.84 -11.01 4.93
N GLY A 305 5.05 -10.18 4.24
CA GLY A 305 4.59 -10.48 2.90
C GLY A 305 5.73 -10.54 1.87
N TYR A 306 6.64 -9.55 1.87
CA TYR A 306 7.79 -9.59 0.97
C TYR A 306 8.73 -10.74 1.32
N ALA A 307 9.01 -11.01 2.60
CA ALA A 307 9.86 -12.13 3.00
C ALA A 307 9.28 -13.47 2.52
N ARG A 308 7.95 -13.66 2.54
CA ARG A 308 7.28 -14.84 1.97
C ARG A 308 7.46 -14.95 0.47
N THR A 309 7.28 -13.86 -0.29
CA THR A 309 7.48 -13.89 -1.76
C THR A 309 8.93 -14.17 -2.14
N LEU A 310 9.90 -13.63 -1.40
CA LEU A 310 11.32 -13.89 -1.58
C LEU A 310 11.66 -15.34 -1.23
N ASN A 311 11.12 -15.85 -0.13
CA ASN A 311 11.29 -17.26 0.26
C ASN A 311 10.68 -18.23 -0.76
N GLU A 312 9.47 -17.97 -1.25
CA GLU A 312 8.86 -18.82 -2.28
C GLU A 312 9.65 -18.76 -3.58
N SER A 313 10.16 -17.59 -3.97
CA SER A 313 11.05 -17.45 -5.12
C SER A 313 12.35 -18.26 -4.94
N HIS A 314 12.98 -18.19 -3.77
CA HIS A 314 14.17 -18.96 -3.41
C HIS A 314 13.90 -20.47 -3.54
N LYS A 315 12.79 -20.96 -2.98
CA LYS A 315 12.37 -22.35 -3.09
C LYS A 315 12.16 -22.77 -4.55
N LEU A 316 11.51 -21.92 -5.32
CA LEU A 316 11.20 -22.17 -6.73
C LEU A 316 12.43 -22.14 -7.64
N LEU A 317 13.52 -21.50 -7.24
CA LEU A 317 14.82 -21.60 -7.92
C LEU A 317 15.51 -22.96 -7.73
N GLY A 318 14.99 -23.83 -6.85
CA GLY A 318 15.51 -25.18 -6.61
C GLY A 318 16.57 -25.26 -5.51
N PHE A 319 16.80 -24.17 -4.76
CA PHE A 319 17.70 -24.19 -3.62
C PHE A 319 17.08 -24.94 -2.42
N LYS A 320 17.94 -25.63 -1.65
CA LYS A 320 17.51 -26.40 -0.47
C LYS A 320 16.88 -25.47 0.58
N GLN A 321 15.66 -25.80 0.98
CA GLN A 321 14.94 -25.06 2.02
C GLN A 321 15.40 -25.50 3.41
N SER A 322 15.94 -24.56 4.18
CA SER A 322 16.12 -24.71 5.63
C SER A 322 14.78 -24.51 6.34
N LYS A 323 14.63 -25.13 7.54
CA LYS A 323 13.50 -24.86 8.45
C LYS A 323 13.37 -23.37 8.81
N HIS A 324 14.46 -22.61 8.71
CA HIS A 324 14.52 -21.18 9.01
C HIS A 324 14.63 -20.28 7.76
N SER A 325 14.34 -20.81 6.56
CA SER A 325 14.52 -20.06 5.31
C SER A 325 13.71 -18.75 5.28
N LEU A 326 12.47 -18.75 5.74
CA LEU A 326 11.65 -17.54 5.87
C LEU A 326 12.29 -16.52 6.82
N ASN A 327 12.79 -16.97 7.97
CA ASN A 327 13.42 -16.12 8.98
C ASN A 327 14.69 -15.46 8.41
N THR A 328 15.46 -16.17 7.59
CA THR A 328 16.63 -15.61 6.91
C THR A 328 16.22 -14.48 5.96
N TRP A 329 15.21 -14.70 5.11
CA TRP A 329 14.73 -13.66 4.20
C TRP A 329 14.14 -12.45 4.93
N LEU A 330 13.44 -12.69 6.04
CA LEU A 330 12.94 -11.64 6.91
C LEU A 330 14.06 -10.74 7.44
N ILE A 331 15.12 -11.34 7.99
CA ILE A 331 16.27 -10.60 8.54
C ILE A 331 17.03 -9.88 7.42
N LEU A 332 17.29 -10.56 6.29
CA LEU A 332 17.99 -9.96 5.15
C LEU A 332 17.25 -8.75 4.58
N GLN A 333 15.93 -8.86 4.37
CA GLN A 333 15.11 -7.75 3.91
C GLN A 333 15.11 -6.59 4.91
N ALA A 334 14.96 -6.90 6.20
CA ALA A 334 14.94 -5.88 7.24
C ALA A 334 16.28 -5.11 7.30
N LEU A 335 17.41 -5.82 7.31
CA LEU A 335 18.74 -5.20 7.30
C LEU A 335 19.00 -4.40 6.02
N ALA A 336 18.59 -4.91 4.86
CA ALA A 336 18.72 -4.20 3.58
C ALA A 336 17.85 -2.94 3.53
N GLY A 337 16.61 -3.00 4.03
CA GLY A 337 15.75 -1.82 4.17
C GLY A 337 16.36 -0.78 5.11
N MET A 338 16.92 -1.22 6.25
CA MET A 338 17.63 -0.33 7.17
C MET A 338 18.87 0.31 6.53
N ALA A 339 19.62 -0.44 5.72
CA ALA A 339 20.76 0.11 4.98
C ALA A 339 20.34 1.23 4.01
N VAL A 340 19.17 1.12 3.37
CA VAL A 340 18.61 2.23 2.58
C VAL A 340 18.27 3.43 3.45
N ILE A 341 17.65 3.24 4.62
CA ILE A 341 17.37 4.36 5.53
C ILE A 341 18.66 5.08 5.92
N LEU A 342 19.71 4.34 6.30
CA LEU A 342 21.02 4.89 6.65
C LEU A 342 21.68 5.63 5.48
N PHE A 343 21.51 5.14 4.25
CA PHE A 343 22.01 5.83 3.06
C PHE A 343 21.34 7.19 2.83
N PHE A 344 20.05 7.31 3.18
CA PHE A 344 19.26 8.53 3.05
C PHE A 344 19.12 9.33 4.35
N GLU A 345 19.92 9.06 5.39
CA GLU A 345 19.70 9.58 6.77
C GLU A 345 19.50 11.10 6.84
N SER A 346 20.21 11.88 6.00
CA SER A 346 20.08 13.34 5.91
C SER A 346 18.93 13.84 5.02
N ALA A 347 18.21 12.95 4.33
CA ALA A 347 17.23 13.23 3.28
C ALA A 347 16.02 12.26 3.33
N LEU A 348 15.38 12.17 4.50
CA LEU A 348 14.27 11.25 4.77
C LEU A 348 13.01 11.48 3.89
N GLY A 349 12.67 12.73 3.57
CA GLY A 349 11.58 13.07 2.64
C GLY A 349 11.84 12.57 1.20
N PRO A 350 12.99 12.90 0.62
CA PRO A 350 13.44 12.34 -0.66
C PRO A 350 13.44 10.81 -0.71
N MET A 351 13.80 10.12 0.38
CA MET A 351 13.73 8.66 0.47
C MET A 351 12.32 8.12 0.22
N LEU A 352 11.31 8.72 0.88
CA LEU A 352 9.92 8.31 0.72
C LEU A 352 9.43 8.58 -0.71
N THR A 353 9.78 9.74 -1.28
CA THR A 353 9.44 10.10 -2.66
C THR A 353 10.09 9.13 -3.66
N PHE A 354 11.35 8.76 -3.43
CA PHE A 354 12.07 7.76 -4.23
C PHE A 354 11.35 6.41 -4.19
N ALA A 355 10.95 5.94 -3.00
CA ALA A 355 10.24 4.68 -2.86
C ALA A 355 8.91 4.66 -3.64
N MET A 356 8.11 5.71 -3.47
CA MET A 356 6.83 5.88 -4.18
C MET A 356 7.01 5.91 -5.70
N THR A 357 8.00 6.66 -6.17
CA THR A 357 8.31 6.80 -7.60
C THR A 357 8.79 5.48 -8.20
N LEU A 358 9.71 4.78 -7.52
CA LEU A 358 10.24 3.51 -7.98
C LEU A 358 9.15 2.44 -8.08
N SER A 359 8.22 2.41 -7.12
CA SER A 359 7.04 1.56 -7.21
C SER A 359 6.22 1.85 -8.47
N PHE A 360 6.01 3.12 -8.84
CA PHE A 360 5.30 3.45 -10.08
C PHE A 360 6.06 3.00 -11.32
N VAL A 361 7.36 3.30 -11.41
CA VAL A 361 8.19 2.99 -12.59
C VAL A 361 8.23 1.47 -12.85
N THR A 362 8.19 0.64 -11.80
CA THR A 362 8.17 -0.83 -11.92
C THR A 362 6.75 -1.41 -12.11
N THR A 363 5.70 -0.64 -11.82
CA THR A 363 4.29 -1.04 -11.91
C THR A 363 3.88 -1.60 -13.29
N PRO A 364 4.27 -1.02 -14.44
CA PRO A 364 3.92 -1.57 -15.76
C PRO A 364 4.39 -3.03 -15.95
N ILE A 365 5.55 -3.38 -15.39
CA ILE A 365 6.11 -4.73 -15.51
C ILE A 365 5.26 -5.70 -14.69
N PHE A 366 4.98 -5.39 -13.42
CA PHE A 366 4.11 -6.24 -12.60
C PHE A 366 2.69 -6.36 -13.16
N ALA A 367 2.13 -5.26 -13.69
CA ALA A 367 0.84 -5.25 -14.38
C ALA A 367 0.84 -6.23 -15.56
N TRP A 368 1.89 -6.20 -16.38
CA TRP A 368 2.05 -7.10 -17.51
C TRP A 368 2.23 -8.56 -17.08
N LEU A 369 3.03 -8.82 -16.04
CA LEU A 369 3.21 -10.16 -15.49
C LEU A 369 1.86 -10.78 -15.10
N ASN A 370 1.04 -10.04 -14.33
CA ASN A 370 -0.30 -10.47 -13.93
C ASN A 370 -1.23 -10.68 -15.13
N PHE A 371 -1.32 -9.68 -16.01
CA PHE A 371 -2.25 -9.72 -17.13
C PHE A 371 -1.91 -10.83 -18.13
N SER A 372 -0.63 -10.97 -18.46
CA SER A 372 -0.16 -12.03 -19.34
C SER A 372 -0.40 -13.41 -18.73
N LEU A 373 -0.14 -13.59 -17.43
CA LEU A 373 -0.34 -14.88 -16.75
C LEU A 373 -1.80 -15.33 -16.77
N VAL A 374 -2.74 -14.46 -16.43
CA VAL A 374 -4.16 -14.83 -16.44
C VAL A 374 -4.67 -15.10 -17.86
N ARG A 375 -4.17 -14.40 -18.87
CA ARG A 375 -4.50 -14.68 -20.28
C ARG A 375 -4.02 -16.04 -20.77
N SER A 376 -2.96 -16.60 -20.17
CA SER A 376 -2.50 -17.96 -20.51
C SER A 376 -3.29 -19.07 -19.80
N GLU A 377 -4.19 -18.73 -18.87
CA GLU A 377 -4.95 -19.71 -18.10
C GLU A 377 -6.37 -19.89 -18.68
N PRO A 378 -6.67 -21.01 -19.37
CA PRO A 378 -7.93 -21.18 -20.12
C PRO A 378 -9.19 -21.18 -19.23
N SER A 379 -9.06 -21.54 -17.96
CA SER A 379 -10.16 -21.55 -16.99
C SER A 379 -10.62 -20.13 -16.60
N ILE A 380 -9.82 -19.10 -16.89
CA ILE A 380 -10.13 -17.71 -16.56
C ILE A 380 -10.58 -16.96 -17.80
N LYS A 381 -11.87 -16.63 -17.84
CA LYS A 381 -12.49 -15.83 -18.90
C LYS A 381 -12.87 -14.46 -18.35
N HIS A 382 -12.49 -13.41 -19.08
CA HIS A 382 -12.86 -12.04 -18.76
C HIS A 382 -13.88 -11.50 -19.75
N GLY A 383 -14.84 -10.72 -19.24
CA GLY A 383 -15.74 -9.93 -20.07
C GLY A 383 -15.01 -8.80 -20.79
N VAL A 384 -15.67 -8.21 -21.80
CA VAL A 384 -15.10 -7.16 -22.65
C VAL A 384 -14.65 -5.96 -21.81
N LEU A 385 -15.46 -5.51 -20.85
CA LEU A 385 -15.14 -4.38 -19.99
C LEU A 385 -13.81 -4.54 -19.25
N LEU A 386 -13.58 -5.68 -18.61
CA LEU A 386 -12.36 -5.92 -17.84
C LEU A 386 -11.14 -6.00 -18.74
N LYS A 387 -11.26 -6.61 -19.93
CA LYS A 387 -10.18 -6.66 -20.93
C LYS A 387 -9.81 -5.28 -21.45
N SER A 388 -10.82 -4.47 -21.82
CA SER A 388 -10.60 -3.10 -22.28
C SER A 388 -9.95 -2.26 -21.18
N LEU A 389 -10.44 -2.38 -19.95
CA LEU A 389 -9.88 -1.68 -18.80
C LEU A 389 -8.42 -2.07 -18.54
N SER A 390 -8.05 -3.35 -18.70
CA SER A 390 -6.65 -3.78 -18.57
C SER A 390 -5.73 -3.19 -19.63
N TRP A 391 -6.18 -3.08 -20.88
CA TRP A 391 -5.37 -2.45 -21.93
C TRP A 391 -5.22 -0.94 -21.72
N VAL A 392 -6.30 -0.25 -21.38
CA VAL A 392 -6.27 1.18 -21.06
C VAL A 392 -5.37 1.43 -19.84
N GLY A 393 -5.51 0.61 -18.79
CA GLY A 393 -4.67 0.68 -17.60
C GLY A 393 -3.19 0.45 -17.91
N LEU A 394 -2.86 -0.52 -18.77
CA LEU A 394 -1.48 -0.78 -19.17
C LEU A 394 -0.91 0.38 -19.98
N LEU A 395 -1.68 0.93 -20.92
CA LEU A 395 -1.28 2.09 -21.72
C LEU A 395 -0.98 3.30 -20.83
N TYR A 396 -1.86 3.57 -19.86
CA TYR A 396 -1.67 4.63 -18.86
C TYR A 396 -0.39 4.41 -18.03
N LEU A 397 -0.19 3.20 -17.49
CA LEU A 397 0.97 2.88 -16.66
C LEU A 397 2.28 3.04 -17.46
N VAL A 398 2.34 2.48 -18.67
CA VAL A 398 3.52 2.60 -19.54
C VAL A 398 3.74 4.06 -19.95
N GLY A 399 2.67 4.76 -20.36
CA GLY A 399 2.75 6.15 -20.83
C GLY A 399 3.31 7.09 -19.77
N PHE A 400 2.79 7.05 -18.54
CA PHE A 400 3.30 7.89 -17.46
C PHE A 400 4.70 7.49 -17.00
N SER A 401 5.02 6.19 -16.95
CA SER A 401 6.38 5.75 -16.59
C SER A 401 7.41 6.17 -17.63
N VAL A 402 7.10 6.08 -18.93
CA VAL A 402 7.98 6.55 -20.00
C VAL A 402 8.08 8.08 -19.97
N ALA A 403 6.97 8.80 -19.82
CA ALA A 403 6.99 10.26 -19.73
C ALA A 403 7.86 10.74 -18.55
N PHE A 404 7.79 10.07 -17.41
CA PHE A 404 8.62 10.36 -16.24
C PHE A 404 10.11 10.10 -16.50
N VAL A 405 10.45 8.97 -17.11
CA VAL A 405 11.85 8.63 -17.43
C VAL A 405 12.42 9.57 -18.50
N VAL A 406 11.62 9.99 -19.49
CA VAL A 406 12.06 11.00 -20.45
C VAL A 406 12.25 12.35 -19.76
N TRP A 407 11.31 12.76 -18.92
CA TRP A 407 11.38 14.03 -18.19
C TRP A 407 12.61 14.12 -17.27
N ILE A 408 12.98 13.06 -16.57
CA ILE A 408 14.16 13.07 -15.70
C ILE A 408 15.49 13.08 -16.47
N MET A 409 15.45 12.72 -17.77
CA MET A 409 16.63 12.74 -18.65
C MET A 409 16.80 14.06 -19.42
N MET A 410 15.77 14.91 -19.44
CA MET A 410 15.80 16.26 -20.00
C MET A 410 16.32 17.25 -18.96
#